data_AF-A0A831V9Y1-F1
#
_entry.id   AF-A0A831V9Y1-F1
#
_cell.length_a   1.000
_cell.length_b   1.000
_cell.length_c   1.000
_cell.angle_alpha   90.00
_cell.angle_beta   90.00
_cell.angle_gamma   90.00
#
_symmetry.space_group_name_H-M   'P 1'
#
loop_
_entity.id
_entity.type
_entity.pdbx_description
1 polymer ?
#
loop_
_entity_poly.entity_id
_entity_poly.type
_entity_poly.pdbx_seq_one_letter_code
_entity_poly.pdbx_strand_id
1 'polypeptide(L)'
;MARALGYGLLAAGVVLIAAAVFMVYAALAGYVEPFHIFSFSDVVASYGSVQVKVIEGSQLSKMADLSFWALLAAFVASAGGKLADLGVKLIASER
;
A
#
# COMPACT_ATOMS: atom_id res chain seq x y z
N MET A 1 28.23 -19.10 -7.81
CA MET A 1 26.94 -18.90 -8.52
C MET A 1 25.85 -18.42 -7.55
N ALA A 2 25.78 -18.98 -6.33
CA ALA A 2 24.79 -18.57 -5.33
C ALA A 2 24.96 -17.13 -4.83
N ARG A 3 26.18 -16.56 -4.77
CA ARG A 3 26.39 -15.12 -4.51
C ARG A 3 25.70 -14.19 -5.52
N ALA A 4 25.76 -14.51 -6.80
CA ALA A 4 25.11 -13.69 -7.84
C ALA A 4 23.57 -13.74 -7.69
N LEU A 5 23.02 -14.91 -7.36
CA LEU A 5 21.59 -15.08 -7.02
C LEU A 5 21.21 -14.32 -5.75
N GLY A 6 22.07 -14.32 -4.73
CA GLY A 6 21.84 -13.59 -3.48
C GLY A 6 21.79 -12.07 -3.67
N TYR A 7 22.70 -11.50 -4.45
CA TYR A 7 22.63 -10.08 -4.83
C TYR A 7 21.41 -9.77 -5.71
N GLY A 8 21.01 -10.69 -6.58
CA GLY A 8 19.79 -10.57 -7.38
C GLY A 8 18.53 -10.50 -6.51
N LEU A 9 18.39 -11.42 -5.54
CA LEU A 9 17.26 -11.42 -4.59
C LEU A 9 17.26 -10.18 -3.70
N LEU A 10 18.43 -9.74 -3.24
CA LEU A 10 18.56 -8.52 -2.44
C LEU A 10 18.07 -7.30 -3.22
N ALA A 11 18.58 -7.11 -4.45
CA ALA A 11 18.21 -5.98 -5.29
C ALA A 11 16.71 -6.01 -5.63
N ALA A 12 16.17 -7.17 -6.00
CA ALA A 12 14.74 -7.32 -6.28
C ALA A 12 13.87 -6.98 -5.06
N GLY A 13 14.25 -7.44 -3.87
CA GLY A 13 13.53 -7.13 -2.63
C GLY A 13 13.55 -5.65 -2.28
N VAL A 14 14.71 -4.98 -2.41
CA VAL A 14 14.86 -3.54 -2.16
C VAL A 14 14.05 -2.72 -3.17
N VAL A 15 14.09 -3.08 -4.46
CA VAL A 15 13.30 -2.41 -5.50
C VAL A 15 11.80 -2.57 -5.23
N LEU A 16 11.34 -3.75 -4.80
CA LEU A 16 9.94 -3.99 -4.42
C LEU A 16 9.51 -3.10 -3.25
N ILE A 17 10.34 -2.98 -2.21
CA ILE A 17 10.05 -2.10 -1.06
C ILE A 17 9.98 -0.64 -1.52
N ALA A 18 10.98 -0.18 -2.27
CA ALA A 18 11.02 1.20 -2.75
C ALA A 18 9.83 1.53 -3.65
N ALA A 19 9.46 0.62 -4.56
CA ALA A 19 8.30 0.76 -5.43
C ALA A 19 6.99 0.84 -4.62
N ALA A 20 6.81 -0.05 -3.64
CA ALA A 20 5.60 -0.04 -2.79
C ALA A 20 5.46 1.27 -2.01
N VAL A 21 6.54 1.77 -1.42
CA VAL A 21 6.56 3.05 -0.69
C VAL A 21 6.27 4.22 -1.64
N PHE A 22 6.90 4.23 -2.81
CA PHE A 22 6.70 5.28 -3.82
C PHE A 22 5.25 5.31 -4.31
N MET A 23 4.66 4.14 -4.57
CA MET A 23 3.27 4.03 -4.97
C MET A 23 2.36 4.67 -3.90
N VAL A 24 2.58 4.40 -2.61
CA VAL A 24 1.74 4.93 -1.51
C VAL A 24 1.86 6.43 -1.44
N TYR A 25 3.10 6.92 -1.49
CA TYR A 25 3.35 8.34 -1.51
C TYR A 25 2.66 9.02 -2.70
N ALA A 26 2.74 8.44 -3.90
CA ALA A 26 2.11 8.96 -5.11
C ALA A 26 0.57 8.96 -5.01
N ALA A 27 -0.02 7.93 -4.40
CA ALA A 27 -1.46 7.87 -4.14
C ALA A 27 -1.92 8.92 -3.12
N LEU A 28 -1.15 9.16 -2.05
CA LEU A 28 -1.43 10.24 -1.08
C LEU A 28 -1.29 11.63 -1.70
N ALA A 29 -0.28 11.84 -2.53
CA ALA A 29 -0.04 13.11 -3.22
C ALA A 29 -1.04 13.36 -4.38
N GLY A 30 -1.90 12.39 -4.70
CA GLY A 30 -2.92 12.51 -5.73
C GLY A 30 -2.41 12.34 -7.17
N TYR A 31 -1.19 11.85 -7.37
CA TYR A 31 -0.65 11.56 -8.70
C TYR A 31 -1.20 10.25 -9.29
N VAL A 32 -1.65 9.33 -8.44
CA VAL A 32 -2.22 8.04 -8.84
C VAL A 32 -3.57 7.88 -8.15
N GLU A 33 -4.61 7.60 -8.92
CA GLU A 33 -5.93 7.30 -8.35
C GLU A 33 -5.91 5.90 -7.70
N PRO A 34 -6.24 5.79 -6.40
CA PRO A 34 -6.36 4.49 -5.76
C PRO A 34 -7.54 3.72 -6.35
N PHE A 35 -7.44 2.40 -6.34
CA PHE A 35 -8.55 1.54 -6.77
C PHE A 35 -9.79 1.83 -5.91
N HIS A 36 -10.87 2.26 -6.56
CA HIS A 36 -12.17 2.43 -5.92
C HIS A 36 -12.82 1.06 -5.77
N ILE A 37 -12.79 0.54 -4.54
CA ILE A 37 -13.41 -0.74 -4.18
C ILE A 37 -14.56 -0.49 -3.19
N PHE A 38 -14.42 0.54 -2.35
CA PHE A 38 -15.43 0.91 -1.37
C PHE A 38 -16.29 2.05 -1.90
N SER A 39 -17.61 1.88 -1.81
CA SER A 39 -18.58 2.93 -2.12
C SER A 39 -19.54 3.04 -0.96
N PHE A 40 -19.40 4.11 -0.19
CA PHE A 40 -20.26 4.43 0.94
C PHE A 40 -21.29 5.48 0.53
N SER A 41 -22.54 5.24 0.90
CA SER A 41 -23.60 6.24 0.81
C SER A 41 -23.38 7.36 1.82
N ASP A 42 -23.87 8.55 1.48
CA ASP A 42 -23.83 9.71 2.37
C ASP A 42 -24.55 9.42 3.69
N VAL A 43 -23.90 9.78 4.80
CA VAL A 43 -24.51 9.67 6.14
C VAL A 43 -25.26 10.96 6.41
N VAL A 44 -26.59 10.87 6.33
CA VAL A 44 -27.49 12.00 6.57
C VAL A 44 -28.13 11.82 7.95
N ALA A 45 -27.92 12.80 8.84
CA ALA A 45 -28.65 12.87 10.09
C ALA A 45 -29.89 13.74 9.87
N SER A 46 -31.07 13.19 10.12
CA SER A 46 -32.33 13.91 10.04
C SER A 46 -32.74 14.39 11.43
N TYR A 47 -32.76 15.70 11.64
CA TYR A 47 -33.34 16.33 12.83
C TYR A 47 -34.59 17.11 12.41
N GLY A 48 -35.77 16.53 12.65
CA GLY A 48 -37.04 17.13 12.21
C GLY A 48 -37.17 17.16 10.69
N SER A 49 -37.39 18.36 10.12
CA SER A 49 -37.48 18.60 8.67
C SER A 49 -36.14 18.99 8.01
N VAL A 50 -35.06 19.09 8.79
CA VAL A 50 -33.73 19.48 8.30
C VAL A 50 -32.87 18.23 8.14
N GLN A 51 -32.51 17.94 6.90
CA GLN A 51 -31.50 16.93 6.58
C GLN A 51 -30.13 17.59 6.61
N VAL A 52 -29.31 17.22 7.60
CA VAL A 52 -27.92 17.66 7.68
C VAL A 52 -27.04 16.54 7.17
N LYS A 53 -26.30 16.81 6.10
CA LYS A 53 -25.27 15.91 5.57
C LYS A 53 -24.07 15.97 6.53
N VAL A 54 -23.89 14.94 7.35
CA VAL A 54 -22.86 14.95 8.41
C VAL A 54 -21.52 14.47 7.88
N ILE A 55 -21.53 13.45 7.01
CA ILE A 55 -20.33 12.91 6.37
C ILE A 55 -20.64 12.64 4.91
N GLU A 56 -19.78 13.17 4.03
CA GLU A 56 -19.79 12.82 2.62
C GLU A 56 -19.29 11.39 2.43
N GLY A 57 -20.14 10.53 1.87
CA GLY A 57 -19.82 9.15 1.55
C GLY A 57 -18.65 9.05 0.57
N SER A 58 -18.45 10.07 -0.27
CA SER A 58 -17.28 10.19 -1.16
C SER A 58 -15.96 10.30 -0.41
N GLN A 59 -15.92 11.04 0.71
CA GLN A 59 -14.73 11.15 1.55
C GLN A 59 -14.45 9.85 2.28
N LEU A 60 -15.50 9.20 2.79
CA LEU A 60 -15.38 7.93 3.49
C LEU A 60 -14.90 6.81 2.55
N SER A 61 -15.44 6.78 1.33
CA SER A 61 -15.00 5.88 0.25
C SER A 61 -13.53 6.11 -0.08
N LYS A 62 -13.15 7.36 -0.33
CA LYS A 62 -11.77 7.72 -0.64
C LYS A 62 -10.80 7.36 0.49
N MET A 63 -11.17 7.57 1.76
CA MET A 63 -10.34 7.19 2.90
C MET A 63 -10.21 5.67 3.03
N ALA A 64 -11.31 4.93 2.83
CA ALA A 64 -11.29 3.47 2.86
C ALA A 64 -10.42 2.90 1.73
N ASP A 65 -10.57 3.38 0.50
CA ASP A 65 -9.77 2.98 -0.65
C ASP A 65 -8.28 3.25 -0.40
N LEU A 66 -7.93 4.44 0.10
CA LEU A 66 -6.55 4.81 0.39
C LEU A 66 -5.95 3.95 1.52
N SER A 67 -6.73 3.64 2.54
CA SER A 67 -6.30 2.76 3.64
C SER A 67 -6.06 1.32 3.17
N PHE A 68 -6.94 0.78 2.33
CA PHE A 68 -6.79 -0.55 1.75
C PHE A 68 -5.56 -0.61 0.84
N TRP A 69 -5.35 0.42 0.03
CA TRP A 69 -4.20 0.52 -0.85
C TRP A 69 -2.88 0.64 -0.09
N ALA A 70 -2.86 1.40 1.01
CA ALA A 70 -1.71 1.44 1.93
C ALA A 70 -1.44 0.08 2.58
N LEU A 71 -2.48 -0.66 2.96
CA LEU A 71 -2.36 -2.01 3.50
C LEU A 71 -1.79 -3.00 2.47
N LEU A 72 -2.25 -2.92 1.23
CA LEU A 72 -1.72 -3.73 0.13
C LEU A 72 -0.24 -3.42 -0.12
N ALA A 73 0.13 -2.14 -0.17
CA ALA A 73 1.52 -1.75 -0.34
C ALA A 73 2.40 -2.16 0.85
N ALA A 74 1.90 -2.09 2.09
CA ALA A 74 2.61 -2.61 3.26
C ALA A 74 2.83 -4.13 3.17
N PHE A 75 1.84 -4.86 2.65
CA PHE A 75 1.98 -6.30 2.38
C PHE A 75 3.06 -6.58 1.32
N VAL A 76 3.06 -5.83 0.21
CA VAL A 76 4.08 -5.94 -0.85
C VAL A 76 5.47 -5.60 -0.30
N ALA A 77 5.59 -4.55 0.50
CA ALA A 77 6.83 -4.17 1.17
C ALA A 77 7.33 -5.26 2.13
N SER A 78 6.42 -5.90 2.89
CA SER A 78 6.76 -7.04 3.76
C SER A 78 7.28 -8.24 2.96
N ALA A 79 6.64 -8.56 1.84
CA ALA A 79 7.10 -9.61 0.93
C ALA A 79 8.48 -9.28 0.32
N GLY A 80 8.69 -8.03 -0.10
CA GLY A 80 9.98 -7.51 -0.57
C GLY A 80 11.07 -7.62 0.51
N GLY A 81 10.72 -7.33 1.77
CA GLY A 81 11.61 -7.50 2.92
C GLY A 81 12.04 -8.94 3.13
N LYS A 82 11.10 -9.90 3.02
CA LYS A 82 11.44 -11.33 3.09
C LYS A 82 12.35 -11.78 1.93
N LEU A 83 12.12 -11.27 0.72
CA LEU A 83 12.97 -11.55 -0.44
C LEU A 83 14.38 -10.99 -0.25
N ALA A 84 14.49 -9.77 0.28
CA ALA A 84 15.78 -9.16 0.60
C ALA A 84 16.53 -9.94 1.68
N ASP A 85 15.83 -10.37 2.76
CA ASP A 85 16.41 -11.18 3.84
C ASP A 85 16.91 -12.55 3.34
N LEU A 86 16.16 -13.19 2.44
CA LEU A 86 16.61 -14.40 1.75
C LEU A 86 17.89 -14.14 0.92
N GLY A 87 17.95 -13.01 0.21
CA GLY A 87 19.15 -12.59 -0.52
C GLY A 87 20.38 -12.44 0.38
N VAL A 88 20.24 -11.76 1.53
CA VAL A 88 21.31 -11.61 2.53
C VAL A 88 21.75 -12.97 3.07
N LYS A 89 20.80 -13.83 3.46
CA LYS A 89 21.09 -15.17 3.99
C LYS A 89 21.85 -16.03 2.99
N LEU A 90 21.50 -15.94 1.70
CA LEU A 90 22.19 -16.69 0.65
C LEU A 90 23.64 -16.23 0.46
N ILE A 91 23.88 -14.91 0.53
CA ILE A 91 25.23 -14.33 0.49
C ILE A 91 26.05 -14.76 1.71
N ALA A 92 25.43 -14.75 2.89
CA ALA A 92 26.07 -15.08 4.16
C ALA A 92 26.38 -16.57 4.34
N SER A 93 25.55 -17.45 3.77
CA SER A 93 25.72 -18.91 3.81
C SER A 93 26.88 -19.41 2.94
N GLU A 94 27.27 -18.66 1.90
CA GLU A 94 28.41 -18.98 1.02
C GLU A 94 29.73 -18.40 1.57
N ARG A 95 29.85 -18.22 2.89
CA ARG A 95 31.05 -17.74 3.58
C ARG A 95 31.56 -18.81 4.53
#